data_AF-A0A7G2FNM3-F1
#
_entry.id   AF-A0A7G2FNM3-F1
#
_cell.length_a   1.000
_cell.length_b   1.000
_cell.length_c   1.000
_cell.angle_alpha   90.00
_cell.angle_beta   90.00
_cell.angle_gamma   90.00
#
_symmetry.space_group_name_H-M   'P 1'
#
loop_
_entity.id
_entity.type
_entity.pdbx_description
1 polymer ?
#
loop_
_entity_poly.entity_id
_entity_poly.type
_entity_poly.pdbx_seq_one_letter_code
_entity_poly.pdbx_strand_id
1 'polypeptide(L)'
;MLITKVLVARFNDEFETSYRKQTSWVIPDPKLRDQIKITLSQKLMLVCTEFYRMNRFAYGMVGDNEAISRYTPEDIGNYLSDLYFGSRGSGSVSTAGGSGSGSGSGTGSSSTGKARGGRSSH
;
A
#
# COMPACT_ATOMS: atom_id res chain seq x y z
N MET A 1 26.05 19.25 -14.22
CA MET A 1 24.63 19.60 -13.94
C MET A 1 23.66 18.84 -14.85
N LEU A 2 23.82 18.86 -16.18
CA LEU A 2 22.98 18.08 -17.14
C LEU A 2 22.94 16.56 -16.88
N ILE A 3 24.07 15.94 -16.52
CA ILE A 3 24.16 14.49 -16.23
C ILE A 3 23.21 14.08 -15.11
N THR A 4 23.10 14.89 -14.04
CA THR A 4 22.21 14.62 -12.90
C THR A 4 20.74 14.62 -13.32
N LYS A 5 20.30 15.52 -14.23
CA LYS A 5 18.92 15.54 -14.73
C LYS A 5 18.59 14.28 -15.53
N VAL A 6 19.50 13.86 -16.42
CA VAL A 6 19.33 12.65 -17.23
C VAL A 6 19.27 11.40 -16.37
N LEU A 7 20.11 11.32 -15.32
CA LEU A 7 20.09 10.18 -14.39
C LEU A 7 18.79 10.10 -13.58
N VAL A 8 18.30 11.24 -13.06
CA VAL A 8 17.04 11.29 -12.30
C VAL A 8 15.85 10.94 -13.20
N ALA A 9 15.81 11.46 -14.43
CA ALA A 9 14.75 11.13 -15.39
C ALA A 9 14.75 9.63 -15.74
N ARG A 10 15.93 9.04 -15.99
CA ARG A 10 16.06 7.60 -16.25
C ARG A 10 15.66 6.76 -15.05
N PHE A 11 16.05 7.15 -13.85
CA PHE A 11 15.64 6.46 -12.62
C PHE A 11 14.12 6.46 -12.47
N ASN A 12 13.47 7.61 -12.66
CA ASN A 12 12.01 7.71 -12.55
C ASN A 12 11.30 6.78 -13.54
N ASP A 13 11.75 6.75 -14.79
CA ASP A 13 11.14 5.90 -15.84
C ASP A 13 11.34 4.41 -15.59
N GLU A 14 12.56 4.02 -15.19
CA GLU A 14 12.90 2.62 -14.91
C GLU A 14 12.20 2.11 -13.63
N PHE A 15 12.10 2.97 -12.61
CA PHE A 15 11.39 2.68 -11.36
C PHE A 15 9.90 2.44 -11.63
N GLU A 16 9.23 3.37 -12.30
CA GLU A 16 7.81 3.28 -12.63
C GLU A 16 7.50 2.04 -13.48
N THR A 17 8.33 1.79 -14.51
CA THR A 17 8.19 0.62 -15.38
C THR A 17 8.35 -0.68 -14.60
N SER A 18 9.32 -0.74 -13.68
CA SER A 18 9.56 -1.92 -12.84
C SER A 18 8.44 -2.12 -11.82
N TYR A 19 7.99 -1.06 -11.16
CA TYR A 19 6.87 -1.09 -10.21
C TYR A 19 5.62 -1.66 -10.86
N ARG A 20 5.18 -1.10 -12.00
CA ARG A 20 3.99 -1.59 -12.72
C ARG A 20 4.07 -3.08 -13.06
N LYS A 21 5.26 -3.56 -13.47
CA LYS A 21 5.46 -5.00 -13.76
C LYS A 21 5.36 -5.87 -12.52
N GLN A 22 5.91 -5.41 -11.39
CA GLN A 22 6.02 -6.20 -10.17
C GLN A 22 4.77 -6.17 -9.27
N THR A 23 3.86 -5.20 -9.47
CA THR A 23 2.59 -5.12 -8.69
C THR A 23 1.70 -6.36 -8.85
N SER A 24 1.77 -7.06 -9.98
CA SER A 24 1.01 -8.30 -10.21
C SER A 24 1.69 -9.55 -9.65
N TRP A 25 2.96 -9.46 -9.24
CA TRP A 25 3.70 -10.61 -8.75
C TRP A 25 3.23 -10.99 -7.35
N VAL A 26 3.33 -12.28 -7.03
CA VAL A 26 2.97 -12.82 -5.72
C VAL A 26 4.21 -13.51 -5.15
N ILE A 27 4.57 -13.15 -3.92
CA ILE A 27 5.53 -13.90 -3.12
C ILE A 27 4.75 -14.51 -1.95
N PRO A 28 4.43 -15.83 -2.00
CA PRO A 28 3.56 -16.47 -1.01
C PRO A 28 4.16 -16.49 0.38
N ASP A 29 5.48 -16.71 0.48
CA ASP A 29 6.19 -16.72 1.76
C ASP A 29 6.26 -15.28 2.33
N PRO A 30 5.59 -15.02 3.48
CA PRO A 30 5.56 -13.69 4.06
C PRO A 30 6.93 -13.22 4.55
N LYS A 31 7.77 -14.12 5.09
CA LYS A 31 9.10 -13.75 5.59
C LYS A 31 10.01 -13.38 4.43
N LEU A 32 9.98 -14.16 3.35
CA LEU A 32 10.75 -13.86 2.14
C LEU A 32 10.30 -12.54 1.52
N ARG A 33 8.98 -12.32 1.43
CA ARG A 33 8.41 -11.08 0.92
C ARG A 33 8.88 -9.87 1.72
N ASP A 34 8.84 -9.95 3.04
CA ASP A 34 9.26 -8.85 3.91
C ASP A 34 10.76 -8.59 3.80
N GLN A 35 11.60 -9.63 3.73
CA GLN A 35 13.05 -9.49 3.52
C GLN A 35 13.39 -8.80 2.20
N ILE A 36 12.68 -9.16 1.12
CA ILE A 36 12.85 -8.52 -0.19
C ILE A 36 12.44 -7.05 -0.11
N LYS A 37 11.29 -6.74 0.50
CA LYS A 37 10.83 -5.36 0.69
C LYS A 37 11.83 -4.53 1.49
N ILE A 38 12.34 -5.05 2.61
CA ILE A 38 13.37 -4.37 3.43
C ILE A 38 14.62 -4.07 2.58
N THR A 39 15.13 -5.07 1.86
CA THR A 39 16.34 -4.93 1.05
C THR A 39 16.14 -3.91 -0.08
N LEU A 40 14.96 -3.92 -0.71
CA LEU A 40 14.61 -3.00 -1.78
C LEU A 40 14.47 -1.56 -1.26
N SER A 41 13.79 -1.37 -0.12
CA SER A 41 13.69 -0.07 0.55
C SER A 41 15.06 0.49 0.88
N GLN A 42 15.95 -0.30 1.47
CA GLN A 42 17.30 0.16 1.81
C GLN A 42 18.08 0.62 0.57
N LYS A 43 18.06 -0.17 -0.51
CA LYS A 43 18.77 0.19 -1.75
C LYS A 43 18.19 1.45 -2.39
N LEU A 44 16.87 1.56 -2.48
CA LEU A 44 16.21 2.71 -3.11
C LEU A 44 16.32 3.97 -2.25
N MET A 45 16.21 3.88 -0.92
CA MET A 45 16.37 5.02 -0.03
C MET A 45 17.77 5.60 -0.11
N LEU A 46 18.82 4.77 -0.14
CA LEU A 46 20.20 5.23 -0.28
C LEU A 46 20.39 6.02 -1.59
N VAL A 47 19.84 5.49 -2.69
CA VAL A 47 19.95 6.10 -4.02
C VAL A 47 19.12 7.39 -4.11
N CYS A 48 17.85 7.37 -3.69
CA CYS A 48 16.98 8.56 -3.70
C CYS A 48 17.50 9.67 -2.79
N THR A 49 18.00 9.34 -1.60
CA THR A 49 18.53 10.35 -0.66
C THR A 49 19.75 11.04 -1.25
N GLU A 50 20.66 10.29 -1.86
CA GLU A 50 21.85 10.87 -2.46
C GLU A 50 21.50 11.70 -3.71
N PHE A 51 20.57 11.25 -4.55
CA PHE A 51 20.05 12.06 -5.66
C PHE A 51 19.38 13.35 -5.19
N TYR A 52 18.57 13.27 -4.14
CA TYR A 52 17.88 14.43 -3.57
C TYR A 52 18.87 15.43 -2.98
N ARG A 53 19.89 14.94 -2.26
CA ARG A 53 20.99 15.76 -1.72
C ARG A 53 21.77 16.42 -2.84
N MET A 54 22.22 15.65 -3.83
CA MET A 54 22.99 16.16 -4.97
C MET A 54 22.19 17.20 -5.77
N ASN A 55 20.90 16.97 -6.00
CA ASN A 55 20.04 17.95 -6.67
C ASN A 55 19.88 19.23 -5.84
N ARG A 56 19.66 19.14 -4.53
CA ARG A 56 19.54 20.32 -3.66
C ARG A 56 20.81 21.17 -3.66
N PHE A 57 21.99 20.54 -3.63
CA PHE A 57 23.28 21.23 -3.69
C PHE A 57 23.58 21.78 -5.09
N ALA A 58 23.25 21.05 -6.15
CA ALA A 58 23.55 21.47 -7.52
C ALA A 58 22.62 22.56 -8.03
N TYR A 59 21.33 22.54 -7.66
CA TYR A 59 20.28 23.43 -8.20
C TYR A 59 19.84 24.55 -7.25
N GLY A 60 20.50 24.68 -6.09
CA GLY A 60 20.34 25.74 -5.10
C GLY A 60 19.10 26.63 -5.28
N MET A 61 17.94 26.20 -4.79
CA MET A 61 16.74 27.04 -4.58
C MET A 61 16.22 27.85 -5.79
N VAL A 62 16.65 27.58 -7.03
CA VAL A 62 16.24 28.36 -8.22
C VAL A 62 15.22 27.57 -9.04
N GLY A 63 13.95 27.92 -8.85
CA GLY A 63 12.92 28.13 -9.88
C GLY A 63 12.51 27.00 -10.82
N ASP A 64 13.45 26.35 -11.51
CA ASP A 64 13.17 25.47 -12.65
C ASP A 64 13.33 24.00 -12.27
N ASN A 65 12.35 23.57 -11.49
CA ASN A 65 12.25 22.29 -10.81
C ASN A 65 11.77 21.12 -11.68
N GLU A 66 11.94 21.16 -13.00
CA GLU A 66 11.48 20.09 -13.89
C GLU A 66 12.24 18.75 -13.71
N ALA A 67 13.42 18.77 -13.08
CA ALA A 67 14.19 17.56 -12.74
C ALA A 67 14.18 17.23 -11.25
N ILE A 68 13.21 17.75 -10.48
CA ILE A 68 12.95 17.26 -9.14
C ILE A 68 12.59 15.77 -9.22
N SER A 69 13.20 14.98 -8.34
CA SER A 69 12.84 13.57 -8.13
C SER A 69 11.32 13.49 -7.94
N ARG A 70 10.60 12.83 -8.87
CA ARG A 70 9.14 12.72 -8.81
C ARG A 70 8.65 11.98 -7.57
N TYR A 71 9.53 11.19 -6.96
CA TYR A 71 9.28 10.38 -5.79
C TYR A 71 10.13 10.90 -4.64
N THR A 72 9.48 11.22 -3.53
CA THR A 72 10.16 11.43 -2.24
C THR A 72 10.59 10.09 -1.65
N PRO A 73 11.56 10.07 -0.71
CA PRO A 73 11.89 8.86 0.04
C PRO A 73 10.67 8.19 0.68
N GLU A 74 9.72 9.00 1.17
CA GLU A 74 8.46 8.55 1.75
C GLU A 74 7.55 7.90 0.70
N ASP A 75 7.44 8.47 -0.50
CA ASP A 75 6.65 7.89 -1.59
C ASP A 75 7.16 6.50 -1.96
N ILE A 76 8.49 6.32 -2.07
CA ILE A 76 9.09 5.01 -2.36
C ILE A 76 8.61 3.96 -1.37
N GLY A 77 8.52 4.29 -0.08
CA GLY A 77 7.99 3.38 0.94
C GLY A 77 6.56 2.93 0.65
N ASN A 78 5.69 3.85 0.21
CA ASN A 78 4.31 3.56 -0.14
C ASN A 78 4.22 2.64 -1.36
N TYR A 79 4.97 2.94 -2.44
CA TYR A 79 5.02 2.07 -3.64
C TYR A 79 5.48 0.65 -3.30
N LEU A 80 6.53 0.51 -2.48
CA LEU A 80 7.02 -0.79 -2.06
C LEU A 80 6.03 -1.55 -1.17
N SER A 81 5.15 -0.82 -0.46
CA SER A 81 4.16 -1.44 0.42
C SER A 81 3.17 -2.32 -0.36
N ASP A 82 2.87 -1.97 -1.62
CA ASP A 82 1.92 -2.67 -2.49
C ASP A 82 2.50 -3.88 -3.22
N LEU A 83 3.83 -4.04 -3.23
CA LEU A 83 4.48 -5.10 -4.00
C LEU A 83 4.28 -6.49 -3.40
N TYR A 84 4.19 -7.48 -4.29
CA TYR A 84 4.26 -8.92 -4.00
C TYR A 84 3.05 -9.55 -3.29
N PHE A 85 1.93 -8.83 -3.18
CA PHE A 85 0.66 -9.37 -2.69
C PHE A 85 -0.24 -9.91 -3.81
N GLY A 86 0.14 -9.69 -5.07
CA GLY A 86 -0.70 -9.90 -6.24
C GLY A 86 -1.76 -8.81 -6.39
N SER A 87 -2.19 -8.58 -7.63
CA SER A 87 -3.41 -7.79 -7.85
C SER A 87 -4.56 -8.57 -7.23
N ARG A 88 -5.24 -7.99 -6.24
CA ARG A 88 -6.55 -8.48 -5.81
C ARG A 88 -7.51 -8.18 -6.95
N GLY A 89 -7.47 -9.01 -7.99
CA GLY A 89 -8.58 -9.13 -8.92
C GLY A 89 -9.80 -9.29 -8.05
N SER A 90 -10.76 -8.39 -8.23
CA SER A 90 -12.07 -8.44 -7.58
C SER A 90 -12.81 -9.68 -8.08
N GLY A 91 -12.29 -10.86 -7.76
CA GLY A 91 -12.93 -12.13 -7.93
C GLY A 91 -13.75 -12.32 -6.67
N SER A 92 -15.06 -12.11 -6.79
CA SER A 92 -16.02 -12.61 -5.82
C SER A 92 -15.77 -14.10 -5.65
N VAL A 93 -15.05 -14.47 -4.59
CA VAL A 93 -14.99 -15.86 -4.15
C VAL A 93 -16.34 -16.12 -3.51
N SER A 94 -17.28 -16.61 -4.32
CA SER A 94 -18.49 -17.21 -3.79
C SER A 94 -18.03 -18.42 -2.99
N THR A 95 -17.95 -18.27 -1.68
CA THR A 95 -17.79 -19.39 -0.75
C THR A 95 -19.05 -20.23 -0.87
N ALA A 96 -19.03 -21.24 -1.74
CA ALA A 96 -19.95 -22.36 -1.66
C ALA A 96 -19.57 -23.15 -0.40
N GLY A 97 -20.01 -22.65 0.76
CA GLY A 97 -19.93 -23.35 2.02
C GLY A 97 -20.83 -24.57 1.94
N GLY A 98 -20.23 -25.75 1.83
CA GLY A 98 -20.87 -26.97 2.28
C GLY A 98 -21.13 -26.84 3.77
N SER A 99 -22.37 -26.95 4.20
CA SER A 99 -22.73 -27.06 5.61
C SER A 99 -23.88 -28.03 5.73
N GLY A 100 -23.58 -29.13 6.42
CA GLY A 100 -24.47 -30.22 6.67
C GLY A 100 -25.64 -29.84 7.57
N SER A 101 -26.60 -30.76 7.55
CA SER A 101 -27.89 -30.79 8.21
C SER A 101 -27.88 -30.35 9.68
N GLY A 102 -28.87 -29.55 10.05
CA GLY A 102 -29.25 -29.28 11.43
C GLY A 102 -30.75 -29.00 11.51
N SER A 103 -31.54 -30.06 11.67
CA SER A 103 -32.97 -29.98 11.99
C SER A 103 -33.16 -29.51 13.42
N GLY A 104 -33.91 -28.42 13.63
CA GLY A 104 -34.26 -27.91 14.94
C GLY A 104 -35.67 -27.32 14.92
N SER A 105 -36.66 -28.15 15.22
CA SER A 105 -38.05 -27.76 15.49
C SER A 105 -38.23 -27.50 16.99
N GLY A 106 -38.89 -26.40 17.37
CA GLY A 106 -39.25 -26.16 18.77
C GLY A 106 -39.86 -24.79 19.05
N THR A 107 -41.18 -24.78 19.21
CA THR A 107 -42.11 -23.70 19.55
C THR A 107 -41.98 -23.19 21.00
N GLY A 108 -42.33 -21.93 21.27
CA GLY A 108 -42.61 -21.47 22.64
C GLY A 108 -42.87 -19.96 22.79
N SER A 109 -44.13 -19.57 22.85
CA SER A 109 -44.63 -18.21 23.12
C SER A 109 -44.54 -17.86 24.62
N SER A 110 -44.37 -16.58 24.98
CA SER A 110 -45.31 -15.80 25.83
C SER A 110 -44.69 -14.54 26.47
N SER A 111 -45.60 -13.58 26.65
CA SER A 111 -45.51 -12.20 27.13
C SER A 111 -45.06 -12.01 28.59
N THR A 112 -44.49 -10.84 28.89
CA THR A 112 -45.04 -9.91 29.90
C THR A 112 -44.28 -8.58 29.89
N GLY A 113 -45.04 -7.48 29.88
CA GLY A 113 -44.52 -6.13 29.87
C GLY A 113 -43.99 -5.67 31.23
N LYS A 114 -43.15 -4.63 31.20
CA LYS A 114 -42.92 -3.77 32.36
C LYS A 114 -42.63 -2.35 31.91
N ALA A 115 -43.59 -1.48 32.16
CA ALA A 115 -43.46 -0.03 32.06
C ALA A 115 -42.63 0.52 33.23
N ARG A 116 -41.95 1.66 33.02
CA ARG A 116 -42.08 2.93 33.79
C ARG A 116 -40.80 3.77 33.87
N GLY A 117 -40.97 5.07 33.64
CA GLY A 117 -40.13 6.18 34.12
C GLY A 117 -38.99 6.57 33.16
N GLY A 118 -38.84 7.79 32.66
CA GLY A 118 -39.36 9.07 33.10
C GLY A 118 -38.21 10.08 33.19
N ARG A 119 -38.15 11.02 32.23
CA ARG A 119 -37.90 12.46 32.40
C ARG A 119 -36.79 12.90 33.39
N SER A 120 -35.73 13.54 32.87
CA SER A 120 -35.60 15.02 32.95
C SER A 120 -34.35 15.52 32.24
N SER A 121 -34.54 16.61 31.51
CA SER A 121 -33.51 17.53 31.04
C SER A 121 -33.00 18.39 32.19
N HIS A 122 -31.69 18.63 32.24
CA HIS A 122 -31.06 19.95 32.28
C HIS A 122 -29.55 19.81 32.10
#